data_AF-A0A3P7LY15-F1
#
_entry.id   AF-A0A3P7LY15-F1
#
_cell.length_a   1.000
_cell.length_b   1.000
_cell.length_c   1.000
_cell.angle_alpha   90.00
_cell.angle_beta   90.00
_cell.angle_gamma   90.00
#
_symmetry.space_group_name_H-M   'P 1'
#
loop_
_entity.id
_entity.type
_entity.pdbx_description
1 polymer ?
#
loop_
_entity_poly.entity_id
_entity_poly.type
_entity_poly.pdbx_seq_one_letter_code
_entity_poly.pdbx_strand_id
1 'polypeptide(L)'
;MNDDIHQPDEDFAPMAVDEVEDLEDSTLDPPVDRYGFIGGQQYTDPAKAHVTPIEVIRNREKKWMHMCKHWDYWTSTGKEKLRERCRKGIPDSMRCEAWQRLVQSPALSSRQGPVLNQEKPKPQPLSRGLLRKSSSHLSKS
;
A
#
# COMPACT_ATOMS: atom_id res chain seq x y z
N MET A 1 -34.81 -66.15 23.28
CA MET A 1 -34.23 -65.52 24.49
C MET A 1 -32.94 -66.29 24.77
N ASN A 2 -31.75 -65.88 24.31
CA ASN A 2 -31.29 -64.56 23.89
C ASN A 2 -30.25 -64.72 22.76
N ASP A 3 -30.23 -63.74 21.88
CA ASP A 3 -29.21 -63.50 20.86
C ASP A 3 -27.91 -63.00 21.52
N ASP A 4 -26.80 -63.67 21.30
CA ASP A 4 -25.46 -63.18 21.66
C ASP A 4 -24.73 -62.82 20.36
N ILE A 5 -25.02 -61.60 19.88
CA ILE A 5 -24.31 -60.96 18.77
C ILE A 5 -22.95 -60.55 19.30
N HIS A 6 -21.91 -61.23 18.83
CA HIS A 6 -20.53 -60.80 19.00
C HIS A 6 -20.32 -59.55 18.15
N GLN A 7 -20.24 -58.38 18.80
CA GLN A 7 -19.77 -57.15 18.18
C GLN A 7 -18.29 -57.31 17.81
N PRO A 8 -17.86 -57.09 16.55
CA PRO A 8 -16.46 -56.86 16.29
C PRO A 8 -16.10 -55.46 16.79
N ASP A 9 -15.12 -55.42 17.68
CA ASP A 9 -14.54 -54.23 18.29
C ASP A 9 -14.05 -53.24 17.22
N GLU A 10 -14.66 -52.05 17.22
CA GLU A 10 -14.00 -50.75 17.34
C GLU A 10 -12.52 -50.67 16.90
N ASP A 11 -12.27 -50.65 15.59
CA ASP A 11 -10.98 -50.20 15.00
C ASP A 11 -11.21 -49.10 13.94
N PHE A 12 -12.14 -48.19 14.20
CA PHE A 12 -12.19 -46.90 13.49
C PHE A 12 -11.91 -45.80 14.49
N ALA A 13 -10.64 -45.69 14.90
CA ALA A 13 -10.17 -44.47 15.55
C ALA A 13 -10.63 -43.29 14.67
N PRO A 14 -11.47 -42.36 15.16
CA PRO A 14 -11.68 -41.13 14.41
C PRO A 14 -10.30 -40.51 14.29
N MET A 15 -9.79 -40.37 13.07
CA MET A 15 -8.66 -39.49 12.83
C MET A 15 -9.00 -38.20 13.55
N ALA A 16 -8.24 -37.90 14.60
CA ALA A 16 -8.27 -36.60 15.22
C ALA A 16 -8.10 -35.64 14.05
N VAL A 17 -9.20 -34.98 13.69
CA VAL A 17 -9.10 -33.72 12.98
C VAL A 17 -8.35 -32.89 14.00
N ASP A 18 -7.05 -32.72 13.78
CA ASP A 18 -6.30 -31.70 14.50
C ASP A 18 -7.12 -30.43 14.27
N GLU A 19 -7.80 -30.03 15.32
CA GLU A 19 -8.46 -28.75 15.42
C GLU A 19 -7.29 -27.78 15.29
N VAL A 20 -7.08 -27.30 14.06
CA VAL A 20 -6.21 -26.16 13.81
C VAL A 20 -6.90 -25.00 14.49
N GLU A 21 -6.66 -24.88 15.79
CA GLU A 21 -6.79 -23.62 16.48
C GLU A 21 -5.84 -22.68 15.74
N ASP A 22 -6.37 -21.96 14.76
CA ASP A 22 -5.77 -20.76 14.21
C ASP A 22 -5.75 -19.72 15.35
N LEU A 23 -4.89 -19.96 16.33
CA LEU A 23 -4.40 -18.98 17.27
C LEU A 23 -3.59 -18.00 16.42
N GLU A 24 -4.29 -17.04 15.81
CA GLU A 24 -3.68 -15.81 15.31
C GLU A 24 -3.05 -15.10 16.51
N ASP A 25 -1.83 -15.50 16.84
CA ASP A 25 -0.98 -14.84 17.81
C ASP A 25 -0.62 -13.46 17.24
N SER A 26 -1.44 -12.48 17.59
CA SER A 26 -1.27 -11.07 17.26
C SER A 26 0.05 -10.47 17.81
N THR A 27 0.89 -11.27 18.47
CA THR A 27 2.21 -10.88 18.99
C THR A 27 3.40 -11.19 18.07
N LEU A 28 3.18 -11.85 16.92
CA LEU A 28 4.27 -12.15 15.98
C LEU A 28 4.76 -10.94 15.18
N ASP A 29 3.93 -9.92 15.01
CA ASP A 29 4.32 -8.74 14.26
C ASP A 29 5.15 -7.78 15.14
N PRO A 30 6.40 -7.47 14.76
CA PRO A 30 7.20 -6.51 15.48
C PRO A 30 6.49 -5.15 15.48
N PRO A 31 6.52 -4.39 16.59
CA PRO A 31 5.81 -3.12 16.70
C PRO A 31 6.26 -2.15 15.60
N VAL A 32 5.31 -1.74 14.76
CA VAL A 32 5.52 -0.76 13.70
C VAL A 32 5.14 0.64 14.16
N ASP A 33 5.82 1.65 13.61
CA ASP A 33 5.40 3.03 13.79
C ASP A 33 4.16 3.36 12.94
N ARG A 34 3.67 4.60 13.09
CA ARG A 34 2.50 5.12 12.34
C ARG A 34 2.64 5.10 10.81
N TYR A 35 3.84 4.88 10.28
CA TYR A 35 4.12 4.81 8.85
C TYR A 35 4.50 3.38 8.41
N GLY A 36 4.49 2.40 9.32
CA GLY A 36 4.79 1.00 9.03
C GLY A 36 6.28 0.64 9.13
N PHE A 37 7.12 1.51 9.69
CA PHE A 37 8.55 1.21 9.89
C PHE A 37 8.81 0.49 11.21
N ILE A 38 9.82 -0.40 11.22
CA ILE A 38 10.28 -1.14 12.40
C ILE A 38 11.68 -0.67 12.79
N GLY A 39 11.85 -0.15 14.01
CA GLY A 39 13.16 0.18 14.57
C GLY A 39 14.02 1.20 13.79
N GLY A 40 15.26 1.42 14.27
CA GLY A 40 16.20 2.37 13.66
C GLY A 40 16.06 3.81 14.15
N GLN A 41 16.96 4.70 13.69
CA GLN A 41 17.04 6.08 14.16
C GLN A 41 15.78 6.92 13.83
N GLN A 42 14.99 6.50 12.84
CA GLN A 42 13.79 7.20 12.38
C GLN A 42 12.49 6.62 12.97
N TYR A 43 12.58 5.53 13.73
CA TYR A 43 11.41 4.89 14.33
C TYR A 43 10.72 5.83 15.31
N THR A 44 9.42 6.00 15.12
CA THR A 44 8.59 6.78 16.03
C THR A 44 7.74 5.86 16.89
N ASP A 45 8.12 5.70 18.15
CA ASP A 45 7.38 4.90 19.14
C ASP A 45 5.92 5.40 19.26
N PRO A 46 4.90 4.60 18.87
CA PRO A 46 3.50 5.00 18.92
C PRO A 46 3.05 5.38 20.34
N ALA A 47 3.61 4.76 21.38
CA ALA A 47 3.26 5.03 22.77
C ALA A 47 3.78 6.38 23.27
N LYS A 48 4.83 6.92 22.64
CA LYS A 48 5.43 8.22 22.97
C LYS A 48 5.00 9.33 22.01
N ALA A 49 4.39 8.98 20.88
CA ALA A 49 3.98 9.93 19.88
C ALA A 49 2.83 10.81 20.38
N HIS A 50 2.97 12.13 20.23
CA HIS A 50 1.85 13.03 20.48
C HIS A 50 0.74 12.81 19.45
N VAL A 51 -0.40 12.27 19.91
CA VAL A 51 -1.59 12.10 19.08
C VAL A 51 -2.36 13.42 19.07
N THR A 52 -2.36 14.08 17.90
CA THR A 52 -3.20 15.27 17.70
C THR A 52 -4.68 14.84 17.67
N PRO A 53 -5.60 15.50 18.41
CA PRO A 53 -7.01 15.16 18.36
C PRO A 53 -7.59 15.21 16.93
N ILE A 54 -8.49 14.28 16.62
CA ILE A 54 -9.06 14.10 15.27
C ILE A 54 -9.71 15.40 14.76
N GLU A 55 -10.41 16.14 15.62
CA GLU A 55 -11.04 17.41 15.24
C GLU A 55 -10.03 18.46 14.79
N VAL A 56 -8.86 18.51 15.45
CA VAL A 56 -7.77 19.41 15.08
C VAL A 56 -7.20 19.01 13.72
N ILE A 57 -7.04 17.70 13.46
CA ILE A 57 -6.60 17.18 12.16
C ILE A 57 -7.60 17.59 11.08
N ARG A 58 -8.89 17.30 11.24
CA ARG A 58 -9.96 17.66 10.30
C ARG A 58 -10.01 19.16 10.01
N ASN A 59 -9.82 19.99 11.03
CA ASN A 59 -9.79 21.44 10.85
C ASN A 59 -8.55 21.92 10.06
N ARG A 60 -7.40 21.24 10.21
CA ARG A 60 -6.21 21.51 9.40
C ARG A 60 -6.42 21.05 7.95
N GLU A 61 -6.99 19.86 7.76
CA GLU A 61 -7.34 19.31 6.44
C GLU A 61 -8.29 20.24 5.69
N LYS A 62 -9.38 20.72 6.32
CA LYS A 62 -10.29 21.69 5.71
C LYS A 62 -9.59 22.95 5.20
N LYS A 63 -8.63 23.49 5.98
CA LYS A 63 -7.83 24.65 5.58
C LYS A 63 -6.96 24.32 4.37
N TRP A 64 -6.28 23.19 4.37
CA TRP A 64 -5.44 22.75 3.26
C TRP A 64 -6.25 22.43 2.00
N MET A 65 -7.43 21.81 2.14
CA MET A 65 -8.35 21.58 1.03
C MET A 65 -8.80 22.91 0.41
N HIS A 66 -9.17 23.91 1.23
CA HIS A 66 -9.51 25.23 0.73
C HIS A 66 -8.32 25.89 -0.01
N MET A 67 -7.10 25.71 0.51
CA MET A 67 -5.90 26.22 -0.15
C MET A 67 -5.62 25.56 -1.50
N CYS A 68 -5.74 24.23 -1.57
CA CYS A 68 -5.49 23.48 -2.80
C CYS A 68 -6.52 23.83 -3.89
N LYS A 69 -7.78 24.07 -3.51
CA LYS A 69 -8.85 24.52 -4.42
C LYS A 69 -8.62 25.91 -5.02
N HIS A 70 -7.95 26.80 -4.29
CA HIS A 70 -7.70 28.17 -4.72
C HIS A 70 -6.19 28.43 -4.84
N TRP A 71 -5.48 27.47 -5.43
CA TRP A 71 -4.01 27.45 -5.40
C TRP A 71 -3.38 28.72 -5.98
N ASP A 72 -3.92 29.21 -7.10
CA ASP A 72 -3.42 30.40 -7.79
C ASP A 72 -3.38 31.64 -6.89
N TYR A 73 -4.38 31.81 -6.01
CA TYR A 73 -4.39 32.88 -5.02
C TYR A 73 -3.26 32.72 -4.01
N TRP A 74 -3.03 31.51 -3.48
CA TRP A 74 -2.01 31.26 -2.47
C TRP A 74 -0.59 31.33 -3.03
N THR A 75 -0.40 31.06 -4.32
CA THR A 75 0.88 31.22 -5.01
C THR A 75 1.12 32.62 -5.57
N SER A 76 0.14 33.51 -5.58
CA SER A 76 0.30 34.91 -6.02
C SER A 76 0.27 35.85 -4.81
N THR A 77 -0.90 36.06 -4.24
CA THR A 77 -1.21 37.02 -3.18
C THR A 77 -0.99 36.43 -1.79
N GLY A 78 -1.36 35.17 -1.57
CA GLY A 78 -1.36 34.51 -0.26
C GLY A 78 -0.04 33.85 0.16
N LYS A 79 1.09 34.17 -0.48
CA LYS A 79 2.38 33.46 -0.33
C LYS A 79 2.89 33.42 1.12
N GLU A 80 2.76 34.51 1.85
CA GLU A 80 3.22 34.59 3.24
C GLU A 80 2.46 33.61 4.13
N LYS A 81 1.13 33.56 3.99
CA LYS A 81 0.28 32.64 4.74
C LYS A 81 0.54 31.19 4.35
N LEU A 82 0.80 30.93 3.07
CA LEU A 82 1.20 29.61 2.59
C LEU A 82 2.50 29.15 3.28
N ARG A 83 3.52 30.01 3.34
CA ARG A 83 4.78 29.72 4.06
C ARG A 83 4.56 29.49 5.56
N GLU A 84 3.71 30.29 6.21
CA GLU A 84 3.34 30.10 7.62
C GLU A 84 2.71 28.71 7.84
N ARG A 85 1.80 28.29 6.96
CA ARG A 85 1.17 26.97 7.08
C ARG A 85 2.11 25.82 6.77
N CYS A 86 3.02 25.96 5.82
CA CYS A 86 4.08 24.98 5.59
C CYS A 86 4.94 24.77 6.84
N ARG A 87 5.30 25.85 7.56
CA ARG A 87 6.05 25.77 8.83
C ARG A 87 5.27 25.05 9.94
N LYS A 88 3.94 25.19 9.97
CA LYS A 88 3.07 24.43 10.90
C LYS A 88 2.94 22.96 10.53
N GLY A 89 3.30 22.60 9.30
CA GLY A 89 3.19 21.24 8.78
C GLY A 89 1.94 21.01 7.94
N ILE A 90 2.11 20.13 6.96
CA ILE A 90 1.05 19.65 6.09
C ILE A 90 0.44 18.37 6.72
N PRO A 91 -0.88 18.29 6.88
CA PRO A 91 -1.57 17.07 7.33
C PRO A 91 -1.21 15.89 6.43
N ASP A 92 -1.04 14.70 7.02
CA ASP A 92 -0.65 13.46 6.34
C ASP A 92 -1.47 13.19 5.07
N SER A 93 -2.80 13.27 5.18
CA SER A 93 -3.76 13.08 4.10
C SER A 93 -3.61 14.06 2.94
N MET A 94 -3.10 15.26 3.20
CA MET A 94 -2.94 16.33 2.21
C MET A 94 -1.51 16.45 1.67
N ARG A 95 -0.53 15.70 2.22
CA ARG A 95 0.89 15.81 1.80
C ARG A 95 1.06 15.56 0.31
N CYS A 96 0.45 14.50 -0.22
CA CYS A 96 0.57 14.12 -1.62
C CYS A 96 0.22 15.30 -2.55
N GLU A 97 -0.96 15.87 -2.37
CA GLU A 97 -1.46 16.96 -3.22
C GLU A 97 -0.69 18.27 -3.00
N ALA A 98 -0.45 18.63 -1.74
CA ALA A 98 0.16 19.90 -1.39
C ALA A 98 1.66 19.96 -1.78
N TRP A 99 2.41 18.88 -1.56
CA TRP A 99 3.82 18.82 -1.98
C TRP A 99 3.96 18.93 -3.49
N GLN A 100 3.15 18.19 -4.25
CA GLN A 100 3.15 18.29 -5.72
C GLN A 100 2.92 19.73 -6.19
N ARG A 101 1.97 20.45 -5.57
CA ARG A 101 1.70 21.87 -5.86
C ARG A 101 2.86 22.79 -5.50
N LEU A 102 3.51 22.56 -4.35
CA LEU A 102 4.63 23.38 -3.86
C LEU A 102 5.86 23.28 -4.75
N VAL A 103 6.20 22.08 -5.21
CA VAL A 103 7.36 21.87 -6.10
C VAL A 103 7.06 22.20 -7.56
N GLN A 104 5.89 22.78 -7.85
CA GLN A 104 5.41 23.06 -9.21
C GLN A 104 5.51 21.83 -10.12
N SER A 105 5.18 20.65 -9.58
CA SER A 105 5.27 19.42 -10.35
C SER A 105 4.26 19.48 -11.51
N PRO A 106 4.68 19.28 -12.77
CA PRO A 106 3.77 19.18 -13.91
C PRO A 106 2.73 18.05 -13.78
N ALA A 107 2.93 17.12 -12.84
CA ALA A 107 2.07 15.97 -12.59
C ALA A 107 0.65 16.32 -12.11
N LEU A 108 0.39 17.57 -11.71
CA LEU A 108 -0.95 18.03 -11.35
C LEU A 108 -1.66 18.80 -12.47
N SER A 109 -0.92 19.30 -13.46
CA SER A 109 -1.49 20.07 -14.57
C SER A 109 -2.14 19.16 -15.62
N SER A 110 -1.74 17.90 -15.68
CA SER A 110 -2.40 16.87 -16.48
C SER A 110 -3.31 16.06 -15.57
N ARG A 111 -4.62 16.27 -15.74
CA ARG A 111 -5.72 15.41 -15.27
C ARG A 111 -5.25 13.96 -15.09
N GLN A 112 -5.19 13.48 -13.85
CA GLN A 112 -4.97 12.07 -13.54
C GLN A 112 -6.05 11.28 -14.30
N GLY A 113 -5.65 10.58 -15.37
CA GLY A 113 -6.47 9.53 -15.95
C GLY A 113 -6.67 8.42 -14.92
N PRO A 114 -7.68 7.55 -15.09
CA PRO A 114 -7.87 6.43 -14.16
C PRO A 114 -6.56 5.63 -14.07
N VAL A 115 -6.04 5.51 -12.84
CA VAL A 115 -4.91 4.64 -12.53
C VAL A 115 -5.41 3.20 -12.71
N LEU A 116 -5.30 2.70 -13.94
CA LEU A 116 -5.52 1.29 -14.22
C LEU A 116 -4.32 0.55 -13.63
N ASN A 117 -4.55 -0.07 -12.47
CA ASN A 117 -3.66 -1.07 -11.92
C ASN A 117 -3.50 -2.17 -12.97
N GLN A 118 -2.42 -2.10 -13.76
CA GLN A 118 -2.07 -3.18 -14.66
C GLN A 118 -1.58 -4.34 -13.79
N GLU A 119 -2.39 -5.39 -13.68
CA GLU A 119 -1.91 -6.67 -13.19
C GLU A 119 -0.74 -7.11 -14.07
N LYS A 120 0.39 -7.47 -13.44
CA LYS A 120 1.58 -7.95 -14.16
C LYS A 120 1.19 -9.18 -14.99
N PRO A 121 1.52 -9.24 -16.29
CA PRO A 121 1.23 -10.42 -17.09
C PRO A 121 2.00 -11.64 -16.54
N LYS A 122 1.25 -12.73 -16.29
CA LYS A 122 1.76 -14.02 -15.84
C LYS A 122 2.86 -14.52 -16.80
N PRO A 123 4.04 -14.93 -16.30
CA PRO A 123 5.13 -15.37 -17.18
C PRO A 123 4.70 -16.62 -17.94
N GLN A 124 4.72 -16.55 -19.27
CA GLN A 124 4.51 -17.71 -20.12
C GLN A 124 5.81 -18.52 -20.24
N PRO A 125 5.74 -19.87 -20.25
CA PRO A 125 6.93 -20.69 -20.36
C PRO A 125 7.56 -20.56 -21.76
N LEU A 126 8.87 -20.35 -21.79
CA LEU A 126 9.68 -20.27 -23.01
C LEU A 126 9.61 -21.60 -23.78
N SER A 127 8.91 -21.62 -24.92
CA SER A 127 9.05 -22.70 -25.89
C SER A 127 10.42 -22.59 -26.59
N ARG A 128 11.25 -23.61 -26.41
CA ARG A 128 12.56 -23.73 -27.08
C ARG A 128 12.38 -24.24 -28.51
N GLY A 129 13.07 -23.60 -29.46
CA GLY A 129 13.28 -24.08 -30.84
C GLY A 129 12.38 -23.40 -31.86
N LEU A 130 12.81 -23.01 -33.05
CA LEU A 130 13.94 -23.45 -33.87
C LEU A 130 14.65 -22.27 -34.55
N LEU A 131 15.98 -22.32 -34.55
CA LEU A 131 16.87 -21.46 -35.33
C LEU A 131 16.79 -21.81 -36.83
N ARG A 132 16.03 -21.04 -37.62
CA ARG A 132 16.11 -21.08 -39.09
C ARG A 132 17.30 -20.23 -39.53
N LYS A 133 18.39 -20.87 -39.95
CA LYS A 133 19.50 -20.21 -40.66
C LYS A 133 18.99 -19.73 -42.02
N SER A 134 19.13 -18.43 -42.29
CA SER A 134 18.84 -17.83 -43.60
C SER A 134 19.96 -18.16 -44.59
N SER A 135 19.57 -18.55 -45.80
CA SER A 135 20.43 -18.91 -46.92
C SER A 135 20.99 -17.66 -47.61
N SER A 136 22.29 -17.69 -47.88
CA SER A 136 23.05 -16.69 -48.67
C SER A 136 22.55 -16.57 -50.11
N HIS A 137 22.55 -15.35 -50.67
CA HIS A 137 23.13 -15.01 -51.98
C HIS A 137 23.19 -13.48 -52.14
N LEU A 138 24.40 -12.94 -52.26
CA LEU A 138 24.70 -11.53 -52.53
C LEU A 138 25.30 -11.47 -53.95
N SER A 139 24.58 -10.89 -54.91
CA SER A 139 25.16 -10.50 -56.21
C SER A 139 25.38 -9.00 -56.23
N LYS A 140 26.59 -8.57 -56.57
CA LYS A 140 26.89 -7.35 -57.36
C LYS A 140 28.41 -7.14 -57.45
N SER A 141 28.99 -7.44 -58.61
CA SER A 141 29.71 -6.51 -59.50
C SER A 141 30.54 -7.33 -60.47
#